data_AF-A0A926B8F1-F1
#
_entry.id   AF-A0A926B8F1-F1
#
_cell.length_a   1.000
_cell.length_b   1.000
_cell.length_c   1.000
_cell.angle_alpha   90.00
_cell.angle_beta   90.00
_cell.angle_gamma   90.00
#
_symmetry.space_group_name_H-M   'P 1'
#
loop_
_entity.id
_entity.type
_entity.pdbx_description
1 polymer ?
#
loop_
_entity_poly.entity_id
_entity_poly.type
_entity_poly.pdbx_seq_one_letter_code
_entity_poly.pdbx_strand_id
1 'polypeptide(L)'
;MVASLVHRGPDDRGFFCEGGVAIGMRRLAIQDPSAAGHQPMLSDDGAVLILNGEIYDHLDLRSRLLAEGQVFRGTSDTETLIHGYAKLGIDGLLSAI
;
A
#
# COMPACT_ATOMS: atom_id res chain seq x y z
N MET A 1 20.37 1.05 -6.74
CA MET A 1 19.39 2.12 -6.43
C MET A 1 18.70 1.89 -5.09
N VAL A 2 17.76 0.95 -4.95
CA VAL A 2 17.03 0.74 -3.67
C VAL A 2 17.95 0.43 -2.47
N ALA A 3 19.09 -0.23 -2.69
CA ALA A 3 20.09 -0.49 -1.65
C ALA A 3 20.69 0.78 -1.00
N SER A 4 20.75 1.92 -1.69
CA SER A 4 21.24 3.16 -1.06
C SER A 4 20.24 3.76 -0.07
N LEU A 5 18.99 3.29 -0.07
CA LEU A 5 17.90 3.73 0.81
C LEU A 5 17.69 2.81 2.01
N VAL A 6 18.59 1.85 2.28
CA VAL A 6 18.50 0.95 3.46
C VAL A 6 18.26 1.71 4.75
N HIS A 7 18.92 2.85 4.95
CA HIS A 7 18.79 3.67 6.15
C HIS A 7 17.38 4.26 6.36
N ARG A 8 16.54 4.34 5.32
CA ARG A 8 15.15 4.80 5.41
C ARG A 8 14.14 3.68 5.66
N GLY A 9 14.55 2.43 5.45
CA GLY A 9 13.69 1.26 5.55
C GLY A 9 14.52 0.00 5.71
N PRO A 10 15.08 -0.22 6.92
CA PRO A 10 15.97 -1.34 7.16
C PRO A 10 15.22 -2.68 7.22
N ASP A 11 13.94 -2.67 7.58
CA ASP A 11 13.17 -3.86 7.97
C ASP A 11 12.82 -4.75 6.77
N ASP A 12 12.49 -4.15 5.62
CA ASP A 12 12.08 -4.92 4.45
C ASP A 12 12.45 -4.24 3.11
N ARG A 13 12.42 -5.00 2.02
CA ARG A 13 12.60 -4.55 0.64
C ARG A 13 11.69 -5.31 -0.30
N GLY A 14 11.15 -4.62 -1.29
CA GLY A 14 10.38 -5.25 -2.37
C GLY A 14 10.65 -4.60 -3.72
N PHE A 15 10.32 -5.36 -4.77
CA PHE A 15 10.49 -4.96 -6.15
C PHE A 15 9.31 -5.46 -6.99
N PHE A 16 8.86 -4.63 -7.92
CA PHE A 16 7.95 -5.02 -8.98
C PHE A 16 8.60 -4.66 -10.31
N CYS A 17 8.71 -5.63 -11.22
CA CYS A 17 9.36 -5.46 -12.52
C CYS A 17 8.52 -6.11 -13.61
N GLU A 18 7.91 -5.32 -14.48
CA GLU A 18 7.07 -5.81 -15.59
C GLU A 18 7.03 -4.78 -16.72
N GLY A 19 6.98 -5.23 -17.98
CA GLY A 19 6.72 -4.34 -19.12
C GLY A 19 7.74 -3.21 -19.34
N GLY A 20 8.97 -3.37 -18.86
CA GLY A 20 9.99 -2.30 -18.89
C GLY A 20 9.85 -1.26 -17.76
N VAL A 21 8.93 -1.48 -16.82
CA VAL A 21 8.76 -0.67 -15.60
C VAL A 21 9.37 -1.41 -14.42
N ALA A 22 10.05 -0.66 -13.54
CA ALA A 22 10.57 -1.18 -12.28
C ALA A 22 10.22 -0.23 -11.14
N ILE A 23 9.60 -0.78 -10.09
CA ILE A 23 9.26 -0.10 -8.84
C ILE A 23 10.01 -0.82 -7.71
N GLY A 24 10.58 -0.08 -6.76
CA GLY A 24 11.28 -0.67 -5.63
C GLY A 24 11.13 0.14 -4.35
N MET A 25 11.05 -0.56 -3.22
CA MET A 25 10.75 0.02 -1.91
C MET A 25 11.73 -0.46 -0.85
N ARG A 26 12.07 0.43 0.09
CA ARG A 26 12.65 0.08 1.39
C ARG A 26 11.67 0.49 2.46
N ARG A 27 11.29 -0.45 3.31
CA ARG A 27 10.23 -0.25 4.29
C ARG A 27 10.80 -0.18 5.70
N LEU A 28 10.42 0.87 6.42
CA LEU A 28 10.44 0.92 7.87
C LEU A 28 9.05 0.48 8.32
N ALA A 29 8.96 -0.63 9.04
CA ALA A 29 7.71 -1.31 9.34
C ALA A 29 7.07 -0.74 10.62
N ILE A 30 6.26 0.32 10.46
CA ILE A 30 5.59 1.01 11.58
C ILE A 30 4.16 0.49 11.75
N GLN A 31 3.31 0.73 10.76
CA GLN A 31 1.92 0.27 10.78
C GLN A 31 1.78 -1.07 10.04
N ASP A 32 1.27 -2.08 10.75
CA ASP A 32 1.25 -3.49 10.34
C ASP A 32 2.65 -4.07 10.05
N PRO A 33 3.44 -4.39 11.09
CA PRO A 33 4.80 -4.90 10.93
C PRO A 33 4.86 -6.33 10.37
N SER A 34 3.71 -6.97 10.10
CA SER A 34 3.66 -8.31 9.53
C SER A 34 4.02 -8.31 8.03
N ALA A 35 4.12 -9.51 7.46
CA ALA A 35 4.31 -9.69 6.03
C ALA A 35 3.14 -9.13 5.18
N ALA A 36 1.96 -8.93 5.78
CA ALA A 36 0.81 -8.34 5.07
C ALA A 36 1.04 -6.88 4.69
N GLY A 37 1.94 -6.17 5.40
CA GLY A 37 2.33 -4.80 5.06
C GLY A 37 3.45 -4.69 4.02
N HIS A 38 3.87 -5.80 3.39
CA HIS A 38 4.93 -5.80 2.37
C HIS A 38 4.59 -4.88 1.19
N GLN A 39 5.60 -4.22 0.63
CA GLN A 39 5.48 -3.33 -0.53
C GLN A 39 6.62 -3.58 -1.54
N PRO A 40 6.40 -3.44 -2.87
CA PRO A 40 5.18 -2.96 -3.53
C PRO A 40 3.97 -3.85 -3.32
N MET A 41 2.81 -3.23 -3.06
CA MET A 41 1.55 -3.94 -2.87
C MET A 41 0.80 -4.00 -4.19
N LEU A 42 0.24 -5.17 -4.48
CA LEU A 42 -0.57 -5.39 -5.68
C LEU A 42 -2.04 -5.56 -5.31
N SER A 43 -2.91 -5.01 -6.15
CA SER A 43 -4.35 -5.29 -6.16
C SER A 43 -4.69 -6.34 -7.22
N ASP A 44 -5.88 -6.91 -7.10
CA ASP A 44 -6.36 -7.97 -8.00
C ASP A 44 -6.60 -7.48 -9.44
N ASP A 45 -6.80 -6.18 -9.63
CA ASP A 45 -6.98 -5.52 -10.94
C ASP A 45 -5.66 -5.02 -11.57
N GLY A 46 -4.52 -5.32 -10.93
CA GLY A 46 -3.19 -5.05 -11.49
C GLY A 46 -2.58 -3.70 -11.13
N ALA A 47 -3.19 -2.93 -10.22
CA ALA A 47 -2.53 -1.73 -9.68
C ALA A 47 -1.36 -2.13 -8.77
N VAL A 48 -0.31 -1.30 -8.78
CA VAL A 48 0.89 -1.48 -7.96
C VAL A 48 1.11 -0.22 -7.13
N LEU A 49 1.14 -0.36 -5.81
CA LEU A 49 1.30 0.76 -4.88
C LEU A 49 2.59 0.63 -4.06
N ILE A 50 3.30 1.76 -3.94
CA ILE A 50 4.28 2.00 -2.88
C ILE A 50 3.89 3.27 -2.13
N LEU A 51 4.13 3.30 -0.82
CA LEU A 51 3.85 4.41 0.07
C LEU A 51 5.03 4.56 1.05
N ASN A 52 5.65 5.75 1.05
CA ASN A 52 6.53 6.18 2.13
C ASN A 52 5.84 7.30 2.90
N GLY A 53 5.11 6.93 3.95
CA GLY A 53 4.31 7.84 4.76
C GLY A 53 3.34 7.05 5.64
N GLU A 54 2.44 7.77 6.29
CA GLU A 54 1.35 7.24 7.10
C GLU A 54 0.05 7.98 6.72
N ILE A 55 -1.03 7.24 6.48
CA ILE A 55 -2.37 7.82 6.26
C ILE A 55 -3.18 7.65 7.54
N TYR A 56 -3.30 8.71 8.33
CA TYR A 56 -3.85 8.62 9.69
C TYR A 56 -5.34 8.28 9.76
N ASP A 57 -6.12 8.75 8.80
CA ASP A 57 -7.58 8.64 8.73
C ASP A 57 -8.06 7.48 7.84
N HIS A 58 -7.15 6.62 7.38
CA HIS A 58 -7.51 5.50 6.51
C HIS A 58 -8.53 4.53 7.15
N LEU A 59 -8.65 4.48 8.48
CA LEU A 59 -9.57 3.57 9.18
C LEU A 59 -11.05 3.81 8.84
N ASP A 60 -11.43 5.05 8.52
CA ASP A 60 -12.80 5.39 8.12
C ASP A 60 -13.11 4.83 6.74
N LEU A 61 -12.20 5.02 5.79
CA LEU A 61 -12.28 4.42 4.45
C LEU A 61 -12.24 2.89 4.54
N ARG A 62 -11.35 2.32 5.36
CA ARG A 62 -11.26 0.88 5.59
C ARG A 62 -12.59 0.31 6.07
N SER A 63 -13.21 0.95 7.06
CA SER A 63 -14.50 0.51 7.63
C SER A 63 -15.60 0.51 6.59
N ARG A 64 -15.65 1.54 5.73
CA ARG A 64 -16.58 1.60 4.60
C ARG A 64 -16.35 0.47 3.60
N LEU A 65 -15.10 0.23 3.21
CA LEU A 65 -14.74 -0.85 2.27
C LEU A 65 -15.08 -2.24 2.82
N LEU A 66 -14.83 -2.49 4.12
CA LEU A 66 -15.21 -3.72 4.81
C LEU A 66 -16.74 -3.92 4.80
N ALA A 67 -17.52 -2.86 5.08
CA ALA A 67 -18.98 -2.91 5.05
C ALA A 67 -19.53 -3.21 3.64
N GLU A 68 -18.78 -2.86 2.61
CA GLU A 68 -19.09 -3.15 1.21
C GLU A 68 -18.57 -4.52 0.73
N GLY A 69 -18.02 -5.33 1.66
CA GLY A 69 -17.61 -6.70 1.41
C GLY A 69 -16.16 -6.89 0.96
N GLN A 70 -15.31 -5.85 1.03
CA GLN A 70 -13.89 -6.02 0.72
C GLN A 70 -13.16 -6.83 1.77
N VAL A 71 -12.23 -7.68 1.31
CA VAL A 71 -11.41 -8.54 2.16
C VAL A 71 -10.00 -7.97 2.25
N PHE A 72 -9.53 -7.76 3.48
CA PHE A 72 -8.19 -7.26 3.76
C PHE A 72 -7.30 -8.37 4.28
N ARG A 73 -6.03 -8.39 3.85
CA ARG A 73 -5.01 -9.36 4.30
C ARG A 73 -4.36 -8.93 5.61
N GLY A 74 -4.25 -7.62 5.83
CA GLY A 74 -3.61 -7.03 6.98
C GLY A 74 -4.31 -5.75 7.44
N THR A 75 -3.57 -4.92 8.16
CA THR A 75 -4.04 -3.66 8.77
C THR A 75 -3.25 -2.43 8.30
N SER A 76 -2.37 -2.60 7.32
CA SER A 76 -1.64 -1.46 6.74
C SER A 76 -2.57 -0.43 6.11
N ASP A 77 -2.21 0.83 6.26
CA ASP A 77 -2.81 1.96 5.55
C ASP A 77 -2.66 1.83 4.03
N THR A 78 -1.53 1.31 3.59
CA THR A 78 -1.22 1.02 2.18
C THR A 78 -2.28 0.10 1.56
N GLU A 79 -2.71 -0.94 2.28
CA GLU A 79 -3.78 -1.83 1.81
C GLU A 79 -5.13 -1.12 1.70
N THR A 80 -5.40 -0.17 2.60
CA THR A 80 -6.60 0.65 2.49
C THR A 80 -6.59 1.54 1.26
N LEU A 81 -5.45 2.18 0.98
CA LEU A 81 -5.30 3.01 -0.22
C LEU A 81 -5.45 2.19 -1.50
N ILE A 82 -4.83 1.02 -1.61
CA ILE A 82 -4.88 0.25 -2.86
C ILE A 82 -6.30 -0.28 -3.15
N HIS A 83 -7.04 -0.72 -2.11
CA HIS A 83 -8.45 -1.08 -2.28
C HIS A 83 -9.33 0.15 -2.58
N GLY A 84 -9.05 1.29 -1.94
CA GLY A 84 -9.75 2.54 -2.20
C GLY A 84 -9.54 3.03 -3.63
N TYR A 85 -8.31 2.96 -4.15
CA TYR A 85 -7.98 3.28 -5.53
C TYR A 85 -8.70 2.35 -6.51
N ALA A 86 -8.62 1.04 -6.31
CA ALA A 86 -9.29 0.05 -7.17
C ALA A 86 -10.80 0.27 -7.24
N LYS A 87 -11.42 0.71 -6.13
CA LYS A 87 -12.87 0.95 -6.07
C LYS A 87 -13.29 2.32 -6.59
N LEU A 88 -12.58 3.38 -6.23
CA LEU A 88 -13.02 4.77 -6.36
C LEU A 88 -12.27 5.55 -7.45
N GLY A 89 -11.19 4.98 -8.00
CA GLY A 89 -10.22 5.73 -8.79
C GLY A 89 -9.45 6.76 -7.95
N ILE A 90 -8.55 7.51 -8.59
CA ILE A 90 -7.68 8.46 -7.89
C ILE A 90 -8.47 9.61 -7.25
N ASP A 91 -9.38 10.25 -7.98
CA ASP A 91 -10.12 11.41 -7.47
C ASP A 91 -11.07 11.03 -6.33
N GLY A 92 -11.71 9.87 -6.45
CA GLY A 92 -12.60 9.34 -5.43
C GLY A 92 -11.85 8.90 -4.17
N LEU A 93 -10.66 8.31 -4.32
CA LEU A 93 -9.77 7.99 -3.19
C LEU A 93 -9.34 9.26 -2.46
N LEU A 94 -8.84 10.26 -3.18
CA LEU A 94 -8.34 11.51 -2.59
C LEU A 94 -9.43 12.35 -1.91
N SER A 95 -10.70 12.14 -2.27
CA SER A 95 -11.84 12.77 -1.60
C SER A 95 -12.34 11.99 -0.39
N ALA A 96 -11.85 10.76 -0.18
CA ALA A 96 -12.28 9.85 0.87
C ALA A 96 -11.26 9.65 2.00
N ILE A 97 -10.12 10.34 1.90
CA ILE A 97 -9.04 10.47 2.88
C ILE A 97 -8.71 11.96 3.07
#